data_AF-A0A7K3UPF0-F1
#
_entry.id   AF-A0A7K3UPF0-F1
#
_cell.length_a   1.000
_cell.length_b   1.000
_cell.length_c   1.000
_cell.angle_alpha   90.00
_cell.angle_beta   90.00
_cell.angle_gamma   90.00
#
_symmetry.space_group_name_H-M   'P 1'
#
loop_
_entity.id
_entity.type
_entity.pdbx_description
1 polymer ?
#
loop_
_entity_poly.entity_id
_entity_poly.type
_entity_poly.pdbx_seq_one_letter_code
_entity_poly.pdbx_strand_id
1 'polypeptide(L)'
;FVTDASEIDVVPTIQNGNRLSHTIGLGAMGLHTFFAKNHMEYGSEESLDFTDIYFMLLNYWTLMESNQIAKERNQVFHNFEKSDYASGAYFDKYIEGNFTPKFDKVKEIFKDIQIPTAEDWAALRDAVKKDGLY
;
A
#
# COMPACT_ATOMS: atom_id res chain seq x y z
N PHE A 1 2.52 16.69 6.95
CA PHE A 1 3.16 15.40 7.26
C PHE A 1 4.61 15.64 7.69
N VAL A 2 5.31 14.62 8.24
CA VAL A 2 6.74 14.78 8.66
C VAL A 2 7.60 15.24 7.48
N THR A 3 7.36 14.66 6.30
CA THR A 3 7.99 15.06 5.02
C THR A 3 7.74 16.54 4.72
N ASP A 4 6.50 17.03 4.79
CA ASP A 4 6.16 18.44 4.53
C ASP A 4 6.77 19.43 5.52
N ALA A 5 7.02 19.00 6.77
CA ALA A 5 7.60 19.83 7.82
C ALA A 5 9.14 19.75 7.87
N SER A 6 9.75 18.88 7.07
CA SER A 6 11.20 18.63 7.08
C SER A 6 11.94 19.61 6.17
N GLU A 7 12.79 20.44 6.76
CA GLU A 7 13.62 21.42 6.07
C GLU A 7 15.10 21.14 6.38
N ILE A 8 15.86 20.72 5.36
CA ILE A 8 17.28 20.34 5.46
C ILE A 8 18.09 21.27 4.56
N ASP A 9 18.29 22.51 5.02
CA ASP A 9 18.95 23.59 4.28
C ASP A 9 20.46 23.36 4.06
N VAL A 10 21.09 22.56 4.92
CA VAL A 10 22.50 22.18 4.82
C VAL A 10 22.80 21.21 3.67
N VAL A 11 21.80 20.49 3.15
CA VAL A 11 21.96 19.58 2.01
C VAL A 11 20.82 19.78 1.00
N PRO A 12 20.93 20.77 0.10
CA PRO A 12 19.84 21.18 -0.78
C PRO A 12 19.27 20.06 -1.66
N THR A 13 20.09 19.07 -2.04
CA THR A 13 19.65 17.94 -2.86
C THR A 13 18.69 17.00 -2.11
N ILE A 14 18.90 16.79 -0.80
CA ILE A 14 18.00 16.00 0.05
C ILE A 14 16.68 16.74 0.25
N GLN A 15 16.75 18.05 0.53
CA GLN A 15 15.56 18.90 0.65
C GLN A 15 14.74 18.91 -0.64
N ASN A 16 15.39 19.05 -1.79
CA ASN A 16 14.74 18.98 -3.09
C ASN A 16 14.09 17.61 -3.33
N GLY A 17 14.79 16.51 -3.03
CA GLY A 17 14.22 15.17 -3.15
C GLY A 17 12.98 14.96 -2.28
N ASN A 18 13.02 15.38 -1.01
CA ASN A 18 11.86 15.30 -0.11
C ASN A 18 10.66 16.12 -0.62
N ARG A 19 10.90 17.34 -1.09
CA ARG A 19 9.85 18.22 -1.65
C ARG A 19 9.23 17.70 -2.95
N LEU A 20 10.00 16.97 -3.75
CA LEU A 20 9.52 16.41 -5.01
C LEU A 20 8.77 15.10 -4.82
N SER A 21 9.24 14.24 -3.91
CA SER A 21 8.78 12.85 -3.85
C SER A 21 7.83 12.54 -2.69
N HIS A 22 7.73 13.40 -1.68
CA HIS A 22 6.89 13.23 -0.48
C HIS A 22 6.98 11.82 0.18
N THR A 23 8.10 11.12 -0.01
CA THR A 23 8.20 9.69 0.23
C THR A 23 8.15 9.36 1.72
N ILE A 24 7.33 8.37 2.06
CA ILE A 24 7.23 7.81 3.42
C ILE A 24 7.56 6.31 3.41
N GLY A 25 7.94 5.78 4.56
CA GLY A 25 8.19 4.35 4.77
C GLY A 25 7.32 3.80 5.89
N LEU A 26 6.13 3.29 5.55
CA LEU A 26 5.29 2.55 6.49
C LEU A 26 5.72 1.09 6.53
N GLY A 27 5.97 0.57 7.73
CA GLY A 27 6.33 -0.83 7.94
C GLY A 27 5.43 -1.50 8.98
N ALA A 28 5.63 -2.80 9.14
CA ALA A 28 4.97 -3.61 10.16
C ALA A 28 6.03 -4.34 11.01
N MET A 29 5.72 -4.56 12.29
CA MET A 29 6.56 -5.33 13.21
C MET A 29 5.69 -6.22 14.10
N GLY A 30 6.31 -7.21 14.74
CA GLY A 30 5.60 -8.17 15.60
C GLY A 30 5.01 -9.38 14.87
N LEU A 31 5.34 -9.57 13.58
CA LEU A 31 4.80 -10.68 12.75
C LEU A 31 5.05 -12.06 13.37
N HIS A 32 6.28 -12.34 13.82
CA HIS A 32 6.60 -13.63 14.44
C HIS A 32 5.85 -13.82 15.77
N THR A 33 5.68 -12.76 16.58
CA THR A 33 4.86 -12.83 17.79
C THR A 33 3.39 -13.11 17.48
N PHE A 34 2.86 -12.50 16.42
CA PHE A 34 1.50 -12.76 15.95
C PHE A 34 1.34 -14.24 15.55
N PHE A 35 2.29 -14.79 14.79
CA PHE A 35 2.27 -16.20 14.41
C PHE A 35 2.33 -17.13 15.62
N ALA A 36 3.22 -16.88 16.59
CA ALA A 36 3.30 -17.68 17.81
C ALA A 36 1.98 -17.69 18.59
N LYS A 37 1.28 -16.55 18.68
CA LYS A 37 -0.03 -16.44 19.36
C LYS A 37 -1.16 -17.16 18.64
N ASN A 38 -1.06 -17.33 17.32
CA ASN A 38 -2.07 -18.00 16.49
C ASN A 38 -1.67 -19.44 16.15
N HIS A 39 -0.63 -19.97 16.81
CA HIS A 39 -0.09 -21.30 16.54
C HIS A 39 0.22 -21.52 15.04
N MET A 40 0.91 -20.56 14.45
CA MET A 40 1.39 -20.60 13.07
C MET A 40 2.91 -20.69 13.08
N GLU A 41 3.48 -21.64 12.34
CA GLU A 41 4.93 -21.75 12.18
C GLU A 41 5.43 -20.71 11.17
N TYR A 42 6.50 -19.98 11.52
CA TYR A 42 7.08 -18.98 10.63
C TYR A 42 7.63 -19.63 9.35
N GLY A 43 7.14 -19.17 8.19
CA GLY A 43 7.55 -19.71 6.89
C GLY A 43 6.72 -20.90 6.41
N SER A 44 5.77 -21.39 7.21
CA SER A 44 4.76 -22.35 6.75
C SER A 44 3.85 -21.74 5.68
N GLU A 45 3.21 -22.57 4.86
CA GLU A 45 2.25 -22.13 3.84
C GLU A 45 1.12 -21.29 4.45
N GLU A 46 0.63 -21.64 5.64
CA GLU A 46 -0.39 -20.88 6.38
C GLU A 46 0.11 -19.47 6.78
N SER A 47 1.37 -19.36 7.21
CA SER A 47 1.98 -18.06 7.56
C SER A 47 2.25 -17.18 6.34
N LEU A 48 2.59 -17.79 5.21
CA LEU A 48 2.77 -17.09 3.94
C LEU A 48 1.43 -16.61 3.39
N ASP A 49 0.36 -17.41 3.51
CA ASP A 49 -1.02 -17.03 3.15
C ASP A 49 -1.49 -15.81 3.96
N PHE A 50 -1.28 -15.80 5.28
CA PHE A 50 -1.55 -14.60 6.09
C PHE A 50 -0.73 -13.39 5.63
N THR A 51 0.57 -13.57 5.39
CA THR A 51 1.48 -12.48 5.04
C THR A 51 1.09 -11.84 3.71
N ASP A 52 0.72 -12.64 2.71
CA ASP A 52 0.29 -12.17 1.40
C ASP A 52 -0.94 -11.26 1.52
N ILE A 53 -1.96 -11.71 2.25
CA ILE A 53 -3.19 -10.95 2.48
C ILE A 53 -2.92 -9.69 3.31
N TYR A 54 -2.13 -9.78 4.39
CA TYR A 54 -1.81 -8.64 5.24
C TYR A 54 -1.11 -7.51 4.46
N PHE A 55 -0.09 -7.85 3.68
CA PHE A 55 0.65 -6.82 2.92
C PHE A 55 -0.10 -6.33 1.68
N MET A 56 -0.96 -7.14 1.08
CA MET A 56 -1.88 -6.69 0.04
C MET A 56 -2.88 -5.65 0.60
N LEU A 57 -3.43 -5.88 1.80
CA LEU A 57 -4.28 -4.92 2.49
C LEU A 57 -3.54 -3.63 2.85
N LEU A 58 -2.34 -3.75 3.42
CA LEU A 58 -1.52 -2.58 3.76
C LEU A 58 -1.28 -1.73 2.51
N ASN A 59 -0.92 -2.36 1.39
CA ASN A 59 -0.68 -1.68 0.13
C ASN A 59 -1.95 -0.96 -0.38
N TYR A 60 -3.08 -1.67 -0.44
CA TYR A 60 -4.36 -1.11 -0.90
C TYR A 60 -4.72 0.17 -0.14
N TRP A 61 -4.70 0.11 1.20
CA TRP A 61 -5.10 1.24 2.03
C TRP A 61 -4.10 2.39 1.99
N THR A 62 -2.80 2.11 1.85
CA THR A 62 -1.81 3.19 1.66
C THR A 62 -1.96 3.92 0.32
N LEU A 63 -2.31 3.20 -0.75
CA LEU A 63 -2.58 3.80 -2.06
C LEU A 63 -3.88 4.60 -2.06
N MET A 64 -4.94 4.08 -1.44
CA MET A 64 -6.20 4.82 -1.21
C MET A 64 -5.94 6.14 -0.49
N GLU A 65 -5.19 6.11 0.61
CA GLU A 65 -4.91 7.31 1.40
C GLU A 65 -4.02 8.31 0.64
N SER A 66 -2.96 7.85 -0.03
CA SER A 66 -2.11 8.72 -0.86
C SER A 66 -2.91 9.36 -2.01
N ASN A 67 -3.85 8.62 -2.64
CA ASN A 67 -4.76 9.18 -3.65
C ASN A 67 -5.69 10.25 -3.07
N GLN A 68 -6.26 10.00 -1.89
CA GLN A 68 -7.13 10.95 -1.21
C GLN A 68 -6.38 12.24 -0.87
N ILE A 69 -5.14 12.13 -0.37
CA ILE A 69 -4.28 13.30 -0.11
C ILE A 69 -3.99 14.06 -1.41
N ALA A 70 -3.68 13.35 -2.50
CA ALA A 70 -3.41 13.96 -3.80
C ALA A 70 -4.60 14.79 -4.30
N LYS A 71 -5.79 14.22 -4.18
CA LYS A 71 -7.07 14.84 -4.53
C LYS A 71 -7.37 16.08 -3.68
N GLU A 72 -7.22 15.97 -2.36
CA GLU A 72 -7.50 17.07 -1.43
C GLU A 72 -6.54 18.26 -1.62
N ARG A 73 -5.27 17.96 -1.89
CA ARG A 73 -4.20 18.96 -2.06
C ARG A 73 -4.03 19.44 -3.49
N ASN A 74 -4.67 18.76 -4.44
CA ASN A 74 -4.48 18.96 -5.88
C ASN A 74 -2.99 18.93 -6.27
N GLN A 75 -2.26 17.97 -5.72
CA GLN A 75 -0.81 17.83 -5.85
C GLN A 75 -0.44 16.34 -5.92
N VAL A 76 0.55 16.03 -6.76
CA VAL A 76 1.11 14.67 -6.92
C VAL A 76 2.62 14.70 -6.76
N PHE A 77 3.24 13.56 -6.49
CA PHE A 77 4.70 13.46 -6.53
C PHE A 77 5.26 13.76 -7.93
N HIS A 78 6.49 14.24 -7.97
CA HIS A 78 7.16 14.65 -9.20
C HIS A 78 7.34 13.50 -10.20
N ASN A 79 6.99 13.74 -11.48
CA ASN A 79 6.96 12.75 -12.56
C ASN A 79 5.94 11.62 -12.37
N PHE A 80 4.86 11.84 -11.59
CA PHE A 80 3.76 10.88 -11.46
C PHE A 80 3.29 10.34 -12.83
N GLU A 81 3.18 11.19 -13.84
CA GLU A 81 2.72 10.86 -15.19
C GLU A 81 3.60 9.82 -15.92
N LYS A 82 4.84 9.61 -15.46
CA LYS A 82 5.78 8.62 -16.01
C LYS A 82 5.80 7.31 -15.21
N SER A 83 4.98 7.21 -14.17
CA SER A 83 4.93 6.04 -13.28
C SER A 83 3.96 4.97 -13.77
N ASP A 84 4.15 3.74 -13.30
CA ASP A 84 3.20 2.64 -13.53
C ASP A 84 1.85 2.85 -12.83
N TYR A 85 1.79 3.76 -11.85
CA TYR A 85 0.53 4.19 -11.24
C TYR A 85 -0.31 5.01 -12.23
N ALA A 86 0.33 5.93 -12.97
CA ALA A 86 -0.35 6.76 -13.96
C ALA A 86 -0.75 5.97 -15.22
N SER A 87 0.09 5.04 -15.68
CA SER A 87 -0.29 4.14 -16.78
C SER A 87 -1.43 3.20 -16.36
N GLY A 88 -1.42 2.78 -15.09
CA GLY A 88 -2.33 1.80 -14.50
C GLY A 88 -1.73 0.40 -14.43
N ALA A 89 -0.58 0.16 -15.05
CA ALA A 89 0.07 -1.15 -15.11
C ALA A 89 0.42 -1.72 -13.73
N TYR A 90 0.64 -0.85 -12.73
CA TYR A 90 0.87 -1.28 -11.34
C TYR A 90 -0.30 -2.12 -10.79
N PHE A 91 -1.53 -1.84 -11.23
CA PHE A 91 -2.74 -2.43 -10.69
C PHE A 91 -3.13 -3.76 -11.34
N ASP A 92 -2.56 -4.09 -12.51
CA ASP A 92 -2.93 -5.28 -13.30
C ASP A 92 -2.79 -6.56 -12.47
N LYS A 93 -1.70 -6.70 -11.70
CA LYS A 93 -1.48 -7.83 -10.77
C LYS A 93 -2.64 -8.01 -9.79
N TYR A 94 -3.22 -6.92 -9.28
CA TYR A 94 -4.27 -6.98 -8.26
C TYR A 94 -5.66 -7.18 -8.84
N ILE A 95 -5.89 -6.67 -10.04
CA ILE A 95 -7.16 -6.81 -10.77
C ILE A 95 -7.28 -8.22 -11.36
N GLU A 96 -6.19 -8.77 -11.92
CA GLU A 96 -6.17 -10.12 -12.51
C GLU A 96 -5.89 -11.21 -11.46
N GLY A 97 -5.30 -10.83 -10.32
CA GLY A 97 -4.96 -11.72 -9.24
C GLY A 97 -6.17 -12.13 -8.38
N ASN A 98 -6.01 -13.22 -7.64
CA ASN A 98 -6.97 -13.65 -6.63
C ASN A 98 -6.29 -13.64 -5.26
N PHE A 99 -6.45 -12.54 -4.53
CA PHE A 99 -5.91 -12.36 -3.17
C PHE A 99 -6.97 -12.69 -2.13
N THR A 100 -7.25 -13.97 -1.97
CA THR A 100 -8.16 -14.47 -0.94
C THR A 100 -7.45 -15.49 -0.03
N PRO A 101 -7.73 -15.48 1.28
CA PRO A 101 -7.14 -16.46 2.19
C PRO A 101 -7.47 -17.89 1.78
N LYS A 102 -6.45 -18.75 1.71
CA LYS A 102 -6.58 -20.15 1.29
C LYS A 102 -6.91 -21.05 2.47
N PHE A 103 -6.31 -20.78 3.63
CA PHE A 103 -6.48 -21.60 4.83
C PHE A 103 -7.62 -21.09 5.73
N ASP A 104 -8.40 -22.00 6.32
CA ASP A 104 -9.55 -21.64 7.14
C ASP A 104 -9.17 -20.83 8.39
N LYS A 105 -7.99 -21.08 8.98
CA LYS A 105 -7.47 -20.26 10.07
C LYS A 105 -7.22 -18.82 9.62
N VAL A 106 -6.65 -18.62 8.42
CA VAL A 106 -6.38 -17.28 7.88
C VAL A 106 -7.70 -16.58 7.53
N LYS A 107 -8.68 -17.30 6.97
CA LYS A 107 -10.05 -16.77 6.77
C LYS A 107 -10.67 -16.29 8.08
N GLU A 108 -10.55 -17.07 9.16
CA GLU A 108 -11.06 -16.69 10.48
C GLU A 108 -10.36 -15.45 11.03
N ILE A 109 -9.04 -15.33 10.85
CA ILE A 109 -8.27 -14.16 11.27
C ILE A 109 -8.75 -12.88 10.57
N PHE A 110 -9.11 -12.96 9.29
CA PHE A 110 -9.56 -11.81 8.49
C PHE A 110 -11.08 -11.65 8.39
N LYS A 111 -11.88 -12.43 9.11
CA LYS A 111 -13.35 -12.48 8.93
C LYS A 111 -14.07 -11.13 9.05
N ASP A 112 -13.54 -10.24 9.88
CA ASP A 112 -14.10 -8.90 10.16
C ASP A 112 -13.37 -7.79 9.39
N ILE A 113 -12.47 -8.15 8.48
CA ILE A 113 -11.67 -7.23 7.67
C ILE A 113 -12.11 -7.36 6.22
N GLN A 114 -12.55 -6.27 5.61
CA GLN A 114 -12.87 -6.25 4.19
C GLN A 114 -11.60 -6.45 3.37
N ILE A 115 -11.58 -7.52 2.57
CA ILE A 115 -10.53 -7.81 1.61
C ILE A 115 -10.96 -7.23 0.25
N PRO A 116 -10.19 -6.29 -0.34
CA PRO A 116 -10.54 -5.66 -1.62
C PRO A 116 -10.70 -6.68 -2.73
N THR A 117 -11.77 -6.55 -3.51
CA THR A 117 -12.00 -7.35 -4.71
C THR A 117 -11.25 -6.78 -5.92
N ALA A 118 -11.26 -7.51 -7.03
CA ALA A 118 -10.72 -7.01 -8.30
C ALA A 118 -11.41 -5.70 -8.73
N GLU A 119 -12.72 -5.57 -8.48
CA GLU A 119 -13.48 -4.35 -8.74
C GLU A 119 -13.03 -3.19 -7.84
N ASP A 120 -12.77 -3.43 -6.55
CA ASP A 120 -12.24 -2.42 -5.64
C ASP A 120 -10.86 -1.92 -6.10
N TRP A 121 -10.00 -2.82 -6.59
CA TRP A 121 -8.70 -2.48 -7.16
C TRP A 121 -8.82 -1.71 -8.49
N ALA A 122 -9.77 -2.08 -9.35
CA ALA A 122 -10.03 -1.36 -10.59
C ALA A 122 -10.56 0.06 -10.32
N ALA A 123 -11.43 0.23 -9.33
CA ALA A 123 -11.91 1.53 -8.90
C ALA A 123 -10.78 2.40 -8.34
N LEU A 124 -9.90 1.82 -7.51
CA LEU A 124 -8.71 2.52 -7.01
C LEU A 124 -7.76 2.92 -8.15
N ARG A 125 -7.50 2.03 -9.12
CA ARG A 125 -6.70 2.37 -10.31
C ARG A 125 -7.26 3.60 -11.02
N ASP A 126 -8.56 3.62 -11.27
CA ASP A 126 -9.18 4.71 -12.01
C ASP A 126 -9.16 6.03 -11.21
N ALA A 127 -9.35 5.96 -9.89
CA ALA A 127 -9.18 7.11 -8.99
C ALA A 127 -7.73 7.63 -8.98
N VAL A 128 -6.74 6.74 -8.92
CA VAL A 128 -5.31 7.07 -8.97
C VAL A 128 -4.92 7.69 -10.30
N LYS A 129 -5.41 7.15 -11.42
CA LYS A 129 -5.13 7.74 -12.74
C LYS A 129 -5.72 9.15 -12.89
N LYS A 130 -6.85 9.40 -12.24
CA LYS A 130 -7.56 10.68 -12.30
C LYS A 130 -6.95 11.73 -11.37
N ASP A 131 -6.83 11.39 -10.09
CA ASP A 131 -6.51 12.33 -9.02
C ASP A 131 -5.04 12.22 -8.55
N GLY A 132 -4.32 11.18 -8.99
CA GLY A 132 -2.89 10.98 -8.74
C GLY A 132 -2.55 10.32 -7.40
N LEU A 133 -1.27 10.36 -7.03
CA LEU A 133 -0.75 9.98 -5.73
C LEU A 133 0.14 11.10 -5.21
N TYR A 134 0.01 11.41 -3.92
CA TYR A 134 0.81 12.42 -3.23
C TYR A 134 2.20 11.88 -2.94
#